data_AF-E3MP99-F1
#
_entry.id   AF-E3MP99-F1
#
_cell.length_a   1.000
_cell.length_b   1.000
_cell.length_c   1.000
_cell.angle_alpha   90.00
_cell.angle_beta   90.00
_cell.angle_gamma   90.00
#
_symmetry.space_group_name_H-M   'P 1'
#
loop_
_entity.id
_entity.type
_entity.pdbx_description
1 polymer ?
#
loop_
_entity_poly.entity_id
_entity_poly.type
_entity_poly.pdbx_seq_one_letter_code
_entity_poly.pdbx_strand_id
1 'polypeptide(L)'
;MRMRGPGDVFLLTLFFPRSRWIPIKSIFRRLNPTFHVDYCGEEKEATLFMKVQPMVQVPMLRWNFRTKEYFLKKWKINGKIFRCCFDFNSKLTTPLIIFSTRDNNRWWEIISNHFFQMFPNNYGSQVAVTADTMSKVPKNQKVDIVEVRPGRYRELNAIEVERFLEAHPVIMAFIHPGIQGEFSENSILLTMENVILYNAHMFTPRHFYNFSGNNLLLRNSPITSIHINRFIVKWYLCNNTKLDSVWILGRDFDRETILAGLDVKPWNRTKRPAYYTPKSRLVRKSKTKFRNSQFRYVCPVDEYYDCTHAMDLERQSDNLVASIRVNPRRVIFYVWKP
;
A
#
# COMPACT_ATOMS: atom_id res chain seq x y z
N MET A 1 14.76 31.74 15.10
CA MET A 1 13.95 31.05 14.08
C MET A 1 12.49 31.06 14.53
N ARG A 2 11.58 31.72 13.79
CA ARG A 2 10.14 31.49 14.00
C ARG A 2 9.84 30.10 13.47
N MET A 3 9.55 29.12 14.33
CA MET A 3 9.05 27.81 13.88
C MET A 3 7.67 28.02 13.26
N ARG A 4 7.50 27.67 11.99
CA ARG A 4 6.30 27.95 11.20
C ARG A 4 5.36 26.75 11.09
N GLY A 5 5.77 25.56 11.51
CA GLY A 5 4.88 24.39 11.53
C GLY A 5 5.52 23.07 11.97
N PRO A 6 4.78 21.95 11.85
CA PRO A 6 5.23 20.61 12.24
C PRO A 6 6.51 20.15 11.55
N GLY A 7 6.76 20.57 10.31
CA GLY A 7 7.97 20.23 9.56
C GLY A 7 9.25 20.81 10.17
N ASP A 8 9.22 22.06 10.64
CA ASP A 8 10.37 22.68 11.31
C ASP A 8 10.69 21.96 12.62
N VAL A 9 9.66 21.61 13.39
CA VAL A 9 9.80 20.85 14.63
C VAL A 9 10.41 19.48 14.34
N PHE A 10 9.92 18.79 13.31
CA PHE A 10 10.47 17.51 12.88
C PHE A 10 11.94 17.64 12.45
N LEU A 11 12.28 18.66 11.67
CA LEU A 11 13.66 18.92 11.27
C LEU A 11 14.57 19.16 12.49
N LEU A 12 14.14 19.95 13.47
CA LEU A 12 14.90 20.19 14.70
C LEU A 12 15.16 18.88 15.46
N THR A 13 14.19 17.96 15.50
CA THR A 13 14.37 16.66 16.15
C THR A 13 15.43 15.76 15.50
N LEU A 14 15.77 16.00 14.23
CA LEU A 14 16.86 15.32 13.55
C LEU A 14 18.23 15.82 14.02
N PHE A 15 18.36 17.12 14.31
CA PHE A 15 19.62 17.73 14.79
C PHE A 15 19.84 17.60 16.29
N PHE A 16 18.74 17.55 17.06
CA PHE A 16 18.79 17.52 18.52
C PHE A 16 18.13 16.24 19.08
N PRO A 17 18.76 15.05 18.93
CA PRO A 17 18.19 13.79 19.38
C PRO A 17 17.75 13.78 20.85
N ARG A 18 18.52 14.44 21.72
CA ARG A 18 18.24 14.53 23.16
C ARG A 18 16.95 15.30 23.49
N SER A 19 16.50 16.15 22.57
CA SER A 19 15.31 16.99 22.76
C SER A 19 14.05 16.41 22.10
N ARG A 20 14.12 15.22 21.49
CA ARG A 20 13.00 14.56 20.79
C ARG A 20 11.76 14.37 21.66
N TRP A 21 11.96 14.08 22.93
CA TRP A 21 10.86 13.79 23.85
C TRP A 21 9.90 14.97 24.02
N ILE A 22 10.37 16.21 23.82
CA ILE A 22 9.57 17.43 23.94
C ILE A 22 8.44 17.43 22.89
N PRO A 23 8.72 17.48 21.57
CA PRO A 23 7.67 17.47 20.56
C PRO A 23 6.88 16.16 20.52
N ILE A 24 7.49 15.01 20.86
CA ILE A 24 6.74 13.76 21.01
C ILE A 24 5.63 13.91 22.07
N LYS A 25 5.96 14.48 23.24
CA LYS A 25 5.00 14.62 24.35
C LYS A 25 4.05 15.81 24.22
N SER A 26 4.45 16.90 23.56
CA SER A 26 3.65 18.13 23.48
C SER A 26 2.87 18.29 22.18
N ILE A 27 3.48 18.01 21.03
CA ILE A 27 2.92 18.29 19.71
C ILE A 27 2.30 17.03 19.09
N PHE A 28 3.01 15.91 19.16
CA PHE A 28 2.63 14.67 18.47
C PHE A 28 1.85 13.67 19.34
N ARG A 29 1.80 13.85 20.66
CA ARG A 29 1.24 12.87 21.62
C ARG A 29 -0.19 12.43 21.33
N ARG A 30 -1.01 13.31 20.77
CA ARG A 30 -2.44 13.05 20.48
C ARG A 30 -2.70 12.61 19.05
N LEU A 31 -1.67 12.59 18.21
CA LEU A 31 -1.77 12.19 16.83
C LEU A 31 -1.39 10.70 16.76
N ASN A 32 -2.18 9.91 16.04
CA ASN A 32 -1.78 8.59 15.59
C ASN A 32 -1.50 8.67 14.09
N PRO A 33 -0.48 9.42 13.66
CA PRO A 33 -0.27 9.65 12.25
C PRO A 33 0.18 8.36 11.57
N THR A 34 0.13 8.29 10.24
CA THR A 34 0.93 7.37 9.43
C THR A 34 1.98 8.14 8.62
N PHE A 35 3.08 7.48 8.25
CA PHE A 35 4.06 8.11 7.35
C PHE A 35 3.98 7.61 5.94
N HIS A 36 4.27 8.54 5.05
CA HIS A 36 4.30 8.30 3.63
C HIS A 36 5.47 9.07 3.04
N VAL A 37 6.35 8.39 2.32
CA VAL A 37 7.37 9.04 1.52
C VAL A 37 6.92 9.07 0.07
N ASP A 38 6.74 10.26 -0.48
CA ASP A 38 6.27 10.46 -1.84
C ASP A 38 7.41 10.91 -2.76
N TYR A 39 7.77 10.07 -3.72
CA TYR A 39 8.73 10.35 -4.80
C TYR A 39 8.04 10.72 -6.12
N CYS A 40 6.74 11.05 -6.11
CA CYS A 40 5.99 11.45 -7.30
C CYS A 40 5.97 12.97 -7.51
N GLY A 41 6.56 13.73 -6.57
CA GLY A 41 6.61 15.19 -6.62
C GLY A 41 7.40 15.74 -7.80
N GLU A 42 7.24 17.04 -8.04
CA GLU A 42 7.99 17.78 -9.04
C GLU A 42 9.49 17.78 -8.73
N GLU A 43 10.34 17.99 -9.74
CA GLU A 43 11.81 18.04 -9.60
C GLU A 43 12.49 16.76 -9.05
N LYS A 44 11.78 15.63 -9.08
CA LYS A 44 12.26 14.34 -8.56
C LYS A 44 12.64 14.42 -7.07
N GLU A 45 11.98 15.28 -6.31
CA GLU A 45 12.14 15.37 -4.86
C GLU A 45 11.33 14.29 -4.15
N ALA A 46 11.85 13.82 -3.02
CA ALA A 46 11.12 12.99 -2.09
C ALA A 46 10.49 13.88 -1.03
N THR A 47 9.22 13.66 -0.70
CA THR A 47 8.53 14.38 0.37
C THR A 47 8.03 13.40 1.42
N LEU A 48 8.45 13.58 2.67
CA LEU A 48 7.87 12.89 3.82
C LEU A 48 6.59 13.61 4.24
N PHE A 49 5.48 12.89 4.23
CA PHE A 49 4.20 13.32 4.73
C PHE A 49 3.86 12.63 6.04
N MET A 50 3.30 13.41 6.97
CA MET A 50 2.56 12.92 8.12
C MET A 50 1.08 12.92 7.77
N LYS A 51 0.45 11.74 7.72
CA LYS A 51 -0.99 11.59 7.47
C LYS A 51 -1.72 11.51 8.80
N VAL A 52 -2.62 12.45 9.09
CA VAL A 52 -3.48 12.45 10.28
C VAL A 52 -4.91 12.17 9.85
N GLN A 53 -5.60 11.25 10.53
CA GLN A 53 -7.01 10.97 10.23
C GLN A 53 -7.90 12.21 10.53
N PRO A 54 -8.92 12.51 9.71
CA PRO A 54 -9.41 11.75 8.56
C PRO A 54 -8.92 12.35 7.22
N MET A 55 -7.63 12.21 6.89
CA MET A 55 -6.99 12.51 5.58
C MET A 55 -6.23 13.85 5.45
N VAL A 56 -5.81 14.49 6.55
CA VAL A 56 -4.89 15.63 6.44
C VAL A 56 -3.48 15.11 6.17
N GLN A 57 -2.90 15.47 5.02
CA GLN A 57 -1.49 15.20 4.72
C GLN A 57 -0.66 16.45 4.99
N VAL A 58 0.25 16.35 5.95
CA VAL A 58 1.15 17.46 6.31
C VAL A 58 2.55 17.14 5.79
N PRO A 59 3.10 17.90 4.82
CA PRO A 59 4.48 17.72 4.40
C PRO A 59 5.42 18.13 5.52
N MET A 60 6.30 17.22 5.93
CA MET A 60 7.20 17.38 7.07
C MET A 60 8.60 17.74 6.62
N LEU A 61 9.08 17.10 5.57
CA LEU A 61 10.45 17.24 5.10
C LEU A 61 10.55 16.87 3.63
N ARG A 62 11.32 17.62 2.85
CA ARG A 62 11.68 17.28 1.48
C ARG A 62 13.15 16.96 1.38
N TRP A 63 13.51 16.06 0.49
CA TRP A 63 14.91 15.84 0.14
C TRP A 63 15.11 15.47 -1.32
N ASN A 64 16.32 15.74 -1.81
CA ASN A 64 16.77 15.32 -3.13
C ASN A 64 18.24 14.89 -3.05
N PHE A 65 18.67 14.10 -4.04
CA PHE A 65 20.04 13.64 -4.17
C PHE A 65 20.64 14.20 -5.45
N ARG A 66 21.78 14.89 -5.34
CA ARG A 66 22.46 15.51 -6.47
C ARG A 66 23.91 15.01 -6.58
N THR A 67 24.37 14.85 -7.82
CA THR A 67 25.75 14.45 -8.14
C THR A 67 26.73 15.62 -8.05
N LYS A 68 26.26 16.85 -8.31
CA LYS A 68 27.05 18.07 -8.19
C LYS A 68 27.18 18.45 -6.71
N GLU A 69 28.37 18.26 -6.14
CA GLU A 69 28.63 18.41 -4.69
C GLU A 69 29.21 19.78 -4.27
N TYR A 70 29.48 20.70 -5.20
CA TYR A 70 30.29 21.90 -4.93
C TYR A 70 29.71 22.87 -3.89
N PHE A 71 28.42 22.77 -3.56
CA PHE A 71 27.75 23.59 -2.54
C PHE A 71 27.36 22.80 -1.26
N LEU A 72 27.73 21.52 -1.16
CA LEU A 72 27.37 20.69 -0.02
C LEU A 72 28.35 20.89 1.14
N LYS A 73 27.81 21.09 2.34
CA LYS A 73 28.61 21.20 3.58
C LYS A 73 28.43 19.95 4.43
N LYS A 74 29.37 19.70 5.34
CA LYS A 74 29.26 18.59 6.30
C LYS A 74 28.33 18.98 7.45
N TRP A 75 27.27 18.21 7.66
CA TRP A 75 26.32 18.40 8.76
C TRP A 75 26.15 17.12 9.55
N LYS A 76 26.00 17.24 10.87
CA LYS A 76 25.71 16.11 11.74
C LYS A 76 24.20 16.00 11.93
N ILE A 77 23.61 14.92 11.41
CA ILE A 77 22.17 14.63 11.48
C ILE A 77 21.98 13.29 12.16
N ASN A 78 21.21 13.26 13.25
CA ASN A 78 20.99 12.08 14.09
C ASN A 78 22.30 11.32 14.43
N GLY A 79 23.36 12.06 14.77
CA GLY A 79 24.66 11.49 15.13
C GLY A 79 25.59 11.12 13.96
N LYS A 80 25.07 11.00 12.73
CA LYS A 80 25.84 10.67 11.52
C LYS A 80 26.19 11.93 10.71
N ILE A 81 27.32 11.93 10.01
CA ILE A 81 27.76 13.06 9.18
C ILE A 81 27.30 12.88 7.74
N PHE A 82 26.66 13.91 7.19
CA PHE A 82 26.16 14.00 5.81
C PHE A 82 26.80 15.15 5.07
N ARG A 83 26.97 14.98 3.76
CA ARG A 83 27.24 16.11 2.86
C ARG A 83 25.92 16.61 2.31
N CYS A 84 25.44 17.73 2.83
CA CYS A 84 24.17 18.30 2.43
C CYS A 84 24.14 19.83 2.47
N CYS A 85 23.15 20.42 1.82
CA CYS A 85 22.74 21.79 2.05
C CYS A 85 21.24 21.84 2.38
N PHE A 86 20.83 22.95 2.99
CA PHE A 86 19.46 23.20 3.36
C PHE A 86 18.94 24.35 2.50
N ASP A 87 17.79 24.14 1.88
CA ASP A 87 17.06 25.19 1.21
C ASP A 87 15.78 25.48 1.99
N PHE A 88 15.72 26.70 2.52
CA PHE A 88 14.60 27.25 3.26
C PHE A 88 13.90 28.33 2.43
N ASN A 89 13.71 28.08 1.12
CA ASN A 89 12.98 28.96 0.22
C ASN A 89 11.71 29.50 0.89
N SER A 90 11.66 30.82 1.07
CA SER A 90 10.61 31.51 1.83
C SER A 90 9.20 31.32 1.26
N LYS A 91 9.10 30.89 -0.01
CA LYS A 91 7.83 30.57 -0.68
C LYS A 91 7.31 29.16 -0.34
N LEU A 92 8.18 28.26 0.13
CA LEU A 92 7.84 26.88 0.43
C LEU A 92 7.76 26.69 1.95
N THR A 93 6.67 26.11 2.44
CA THR A 93 6.45 25.88 3.88
C THR A 93 7.22 24.69 4.43
N THR A 94 7.82 23.88 3.56
CA THR A 94 8.48 22.62 3.92
C THR A 94 9.97 22.70 3.61
N PRO A 95 10.85 22.45 4.60
CA PRO A 95 12.30 22.51 4.40
C PRO A 95 12.76 21.45 3.39
N LEU A 96 13.73 21.81 2.55
CA LEU A 96 14.37 20.91 1.60
C LEU A 96 15.83 20.64 2.03
N ILE A 97 16.21 19.37 2.06
CA ILE A 97 17.61 18.95 2.25
C ILE A 97 18.13 18.34 0.95
N ILE A 98 19.22 18.88 0.43
CA ILE A 98 19.87 18.33 -0.75
C ILE A 98 21.10 17.57 -0.30
N PHE A 99 21.14 16.27 -0.57
CA PHE A 99 22.22 15.36 -0.20
C PHE A 99 23.11 14.99 -1.38
N SER A 100 24.33 14.54 -1.09
CA SER A 100 25.12 13.74 -2.02
C SER A 100 24.40 12.42 -2.31
N THR A 101 24.45 11.95 -3.56
CA THR A 101 23.87 10.65 -3.96
C THR A 101 24.45 9.48 -3.17
N ARG A 102 25.68 9.59 -2.67
CA ARG A 102 26.36 8.55 -1.88
C ARG A 102 25.71 8.33 -0.51
N ASP A 103 24.93 9.31 -0.03
CA ASP A 103 24.31 9.27 1.28
C ASP A 103 22.87 8.71 1.26
N ASN A 104 22.33 8.30 0.09
CA ASN A 104 20.93 7.85 -0.05
C ASN A 104 20.57 6.70 0.90
N ASN A 105 21.34 5.62 0.89
CA ASN A 105 21.08 4.46 1.74
C ASN A 105 21.13 4.82 3.23
N ARG A 106 22.11 5.64 3.62
CA ARG A 106 22.28 6.09 5.02
C ARG A 106 21.15 7.01 5.46
N TRP A 107 20.65 7.85 4.55
CA TRP A 107 19.55 8.76 4.83
C TRP A 107 18.24 8.02 5.08
N TRP A 108 17.93 7.01 4.27
CA TRP A 108 16.75 6.17 4.45
C TRP A 108 16.72 5.46 5.79
N GLU A 109 17.85 4.89 6.19
CA GLU A 109 18.02 4.28 7.51
C GLU A 109 17.72 5.29 8.63
N ILE A 110 18.21 6.53 8.52
CA ILE A 110 17.94 7.58 9.51
C ILE A 110 16.47 7.97 9.52
N ILE A 111 15.87 8.23 8.36
CA ILE A 111 14.50 8.72 8.31
C ILE A 111 13.52 7.67 8.80
N SER A 112 13.69 6.41 8.39
CA SER A 112 12.88 5.31 8.87
C SER A 112 12.98 5.18 10.40
N ASN A 113 14.21 5.08 10.92
CA ASN A 113 14.44 4.92 12.36
C ASN A 113 13.96 6.13 13.18
N HIS A 114 14.23 7.34 12.70
CA HIS A 114 13.82 8.57 13.37
C HIS A 114 12.31 8.69 13.42
N PHE A 115 11.63 8.35 12.32
CA PHE A 115 10.18 8.36 12.28
C PHE A 115 9.57 7.35 13.28
N PHE A 116 10.04 6.10 13.30
CA PHE A 116 9.56 5.11 14.27
C PHE A 116 9.84 5.49 15.73
N GLN A 117 10.96 6.18 16.00
CA GLN A 117 11.23 6.73 17.33
C GLN A 117 10.27 7.84 17.74
N MET A 118 9.89 8.70 16.79
CA MET A 118 8.93 9.80 17.03
C MET A 118 7.49 9.30 17.15
N PHE A 119 7.16 8.19 16.47
CA PHE A 119 5.81 7.63 16.37
C PHE A 119 5.84 6.10 16.54
N PRO A 120 6.08 5.58 17.75
CA PRO A 120 6.28 4.14 17.98
C PRO A 120 5.04 3.27 17.73
N ASN A 121 3.85 3.87 17.72
CA ASN A 121 2.59 3.17 17.45
C ASN A 121 2.27 3.06 15.96
N ASN A 122 3.17 3.49 15.08
CA ASN A 122 2.90 3.57 13.66
C ASN A 122 3.13 2.22 12.96
N TYR A 123 2.21 1.87 12.05
CA TYR A 123 2.26 0.61 11.32
C TYR A 123 2.68 0.87 9.87
N GLY A 124 3.89 0.42 9.60
CA GLY A 124 4.42 0.19 8.27
C GLY A 124 4.88 1.41 7.50
N SER A 125 5.95 1.22 6.72
CA SER A 125 6.48 2.23 5.80
C SER A 125 5.68 2.25 4.50
N GLN A 126 5.08 3.40 4.17
CA GLN A 126 4.48 3.62 2.85
C GLN A 126 5.40 4.45 1.97
N VAL A 127 5.63 3.99 0.74
CA VAL A 127 6.35 4.75 -0.29
C VAL A 127 5.49 4.88 -1.53
N ALA A 128 5.36 6.10 -2.06
CA ALA A 128 4.85 6.33 -3.41
C ALA A 128 6.00 6.59 -4.39
N VAL A 129 5.96 5.94 -5.54
CA VAL A 129 6.95 6.05 -6.62
C VAL A 129 6.27 6.20 -7.97
N THR A 130 7.02 6.71 -8.94
CA THR A 130 6.68 6.65 -10.36
C THR A 130 7.73 5.82 -11.10
N ALA A 131 7.51 5.55 -12.39
CA ALA A 131 8.52 4.95 -13.25
C ALA A 131 9.87 5.71 -13.16
N ASP A 132 9.83 7.04 -13.09
CA ASP A 132 11.04 7.89 -13.05
C ASP A 132 11.79 7.85 -11.70
N THR A 133 11.15 7.35 -10.64
CA THR A 133 11.65 7.49 -9.26
C THR A 133 11.80 6.20 -8.47
N MET A 134 11.39 5.04 -9.01
CA MET A 134 11.65 3.73 -8.40
C MET A 134 13.12 3.49 -8.04
N SER A 135 14.06 3.87 -8.92
CA SER A 135 15.51 3.68 -8.69
C SER A 135 16.07 4.53 -7.55
N LYS A 136 15.31 5.52 -7.05
CA LYS A 136 15.72 6.38 -5.94
C LYS A 136 15.49 5.74 -4.57
N VAL A 137 14.64 4.72 -4.49
CA VAL A 137 14.44 3.97 -3.24
C VAL A 137 15.59 2.97 -3.10
N PRO A 138 16.38 3.02 -2.01
CA PRO A 138 17.42 2.05 -1.75
C PRO A 138 16.88 0.64 -1.61
N LYS A 139 17.52 -0.29 -2.30
CA LYS A 139 17.24 -1.73 -2.20
C LYS A 139 17.33 -2.21 -0.74
N ASN A 140 16.60 -3.27 -0.42
CA ASN A 140 16.57 -3.93 0.89
C ASN A 140 16.04 -3.08 2.04
N GLN A 141 15.45 -1.91 1.76
CA GLN A 141 14.73 -1.15 2.77
C GLN A 141 13.36 -1.80 2.99
N LYS A 142 12.99 -1.99 4.25
CA LYS A 142 11.66 -2.48 4.58
C LYS A 142 10.62 -1.43 4.20
N VAL A 143 9.78 -1.77 3.23
CA VAL A 143 8.67 -0.94 2.74
C VAL A 143 7.40 -1.78 2.78
N ASP A 144 6.57 -1.60 3.81
CA ASP A 144 5.37 -2.43 3.96
C ASP A 144 4.33 -2.16 2.86
N ILE A 145 4.21 -0.91 2.40
CA ILE A 145 3.24 -0.51 1.37
C ILE A 145 3.94 0.27 0.26
N VAL A 146 3.81 -0.21 -0.97
CA VAL A 146 4.25 0.49 -2.18
C VAL A 146 3.03 0.99 -2.95
N GLU A 147 3.03 2.28 -3.30
CA GLU A 147 2.08 2.89 -4.21
C GLU A 147 2.80 3.33 -5.48
N VAL A 148 2.45 2.76 -6.62
CA VAL A 148 3.01 3.12 -7.92
C VAL A 148 2.01 4.02 -8.64
N ARG A 149 2.39 5.27 -8.86
CA ARG A 149 1.59 6.28 -9.55
C ARG A 149 2.05 6.47 -11.01
N PRO A 150 1.17 7.03 -11.87
CA PRO A 150 1.57 7.39 -13.24
C PRO A 150 2.78 8.33 -13.24
N GLY A 151 3.75 8.02 -14.11
CA GLY A 151 4.88 8.91 -14.39
C GLY A 151 4.47 10.06 -15.31
N ARG A 152 5.30 11.12 -15.35
CA ARG A 152 5.08 12.26 -16.27
C ARG A 152 5.75 12.06 -17.62
N TYR A 153 6.89 11.38 -17.65
CA TYR A 153 7.80 11.39 -18.80
C TYR A 153 7.93 10.06 -19.52
N ARG A 154 7.55 8.96 -18.86
CA ARG A 154 7.61 7.62 -19.45
C ARG A 154 6.54 6.71 -18.89
N GLU A 155 6.13 5.78 -19.72
CA GLU A 155 5.30 4.66 -19.29
C GLU A 155 6.12 3.69 -18.44
N LEU A 156 5.40 2.96 -17.58
CA LEU A 156 5.98 2.00 -16.66
C LEU A 156 5.98 0.61 -17.30
N ASN A 157 7.08 -0.13 -17.16
CA ASN A 157 7.19 -1.49 -17.68
C ASN A 157 7.01 -2.55 -16.59
N ALA A 158 6.41 -3.69 -16.92
CA ALA A 158 6.13 -4.78 -15.98
C ALA A 158 7.39 -5.30 -15.27
N ILE A 159 8.47 -5.49 -16.03
CA ILE A 159 9.75 -6.00 -15.52
C ILE A 159 10.36 -5.04 -14.49
N GLU A 160 10.19 -3.73 -14.69
CA GLU A 160 10.69 -2.74 -13.73
C GLU A 160 9.93 -2.78 -12.41
N VAL A 161 8.61 -2.99 -12.47
CA VAL A 161 7.76 -3.14 -11.29
C VAL A 161 8.13 -4.40 -10.53
N GLU A 162 8.28 -5.53 -11.22
CA GLU A 162 8.67 -6.81 -10.59
C GLU A 162 10.02 -6.69 -9.90
N ARG A 163 11.04 -6.21 -10.61
CA ARG A 163 12.38 -6.00 -10.02
C ARG A 163 12.35 -5.06 -8.83
N PHE A 164 11.51 -4.02 -8.88
CA PHE A 164 11.35 -3.10 -7.77
C PHE A 164 10.72 -3.80 -6.56
N LEU A 165 9.64 -4.56 -6.76
CA LEU A 165 8.95 -5.28 -5.68
C LEU A 165 9.79 -6.42 -5.11
N GLU A 166 10.58 -7.13 -5.93
CA GLU A 166 11.51 -8.17 -5.48
C GLU A 166 12.65 -7.60 -4.61
N ALA A 167 13.09 -6.37 -4.90
CA ALA A 167 14.17 -5.72 -4.16
C ALA A 167 13.76 -5.19 -2.77
N HIS A 168 12.48 -5.25 -2.41
CA HIS A 168 11.95 -4.72 -1.16
C HIS A 168 10.98 -5.74 -0.52
N PRO A 169 11.02 -5.96 0.80
CA PRO A 169 10.02 -6.79 1.46
C PRO A 169 8.70 -6.01 1.55
N VAL A 170 7.87 -6.14 0.51
CA VAL A 170 6.58 -5.44 0.37
C VAL A 170 5.43 -6.34 0.79
N ILE A 171 4.56 -5.84 1.67
CA ILE A 171 3.34 -6.53 2.08
C ILE A 171 2.20 -6.20 1.10
N MET A 172 2.09 -4.93 0.71
CA MET A 172 1.03 -4.41 -0.15
C MET A 172 1.58 -3.62 -1.34
N ALA A 173 1.18 -4.01 -2.55
CA ALA A 173 1.43 -3.26 -3.78
C ALA A 173 0.13 -2.63 -4.30
N PHE A 174 0.14 -1.32 -4.44
CA PHE A 174 -0.92 -0.55 -5.06
C PHE A 174 -0.41 0.08 -6.36
N ILE A 175 -0.87 -0.43 -7.50
CA ILE A 175 -0.41 -0.01 -8.83
C ILE A 175 -1.56 0.68 -9.57
N HIS A 176 -1.42 1.98 -9.79
CA HIS A 176 -2.38 2.81 -10.51
C HIS A 176 -2.26 2.78 -12.03
N PRO A 177 -1.06 2.98 -12.61
CA PRO A 177 -0.95 3.22 -14.05
C PRO A 177 -1.19 1.96 -14.87
N GLY A 178 -1.43 2.16 -16.16
CA GLY A 178 -1.21 1.11 -17.13
C GLY A 178 0.26 0.73 -17.18
N ILE A 179 0.54 -0.55 -17.41
CA ILE A 179 1.91 -1.07 -17.48
C ILE A 179 2.10 -1.67 -18.87
N GLN A 180 3.20 -1.30 -19.51
CA GLN A 180 3.62 -1.90 -20.76
C GLN A 180 4.22 -3.30 -20.55
N GLY A 181 3.89 -4.20 -21.48
CA GLY A 181 4.28 -5.60 -21.42
C GLY A 181 3.41 -6.41 -20.46
N GLU A 182 3.79 -7.68 -20.29
CA GLU A 182 3.12 -8.61 -19.37
C GLU A 182 4.00 -8.85 -18.15
N PHE A 183 3.37 -9.15 -17.02
CA PHE A 183 4.08 -9.71 -15.87
C PHE A 183 4.60 -11.11 -16.19
N SER A 184 5.63 -11.53 -15.47
CA SER A 184 6.13 -12.90 -15.55
C SER A 184 5.07 -13.87 -15.02
N GLU A 185 4.99 -15.08 -15.60
CA GLU A 185 4.12 -16.14 -15.07
C GLU A 185 4.49 -16.53 -13.62
N ASN A 186 5.72 -16.22 -13.19
CA ASN A 186 6.22 -16.39 -11.83
C ASN A 186 6.38 -15.05 -11.08
N SER A 187 5.60 -14.03 -11.46
CA SER A 187 5.67 -12.70 -10.86
C SER A 187 5.55 -12.75 -9.34
N ILE A 188 6.36 -11.96 -8.64
CA ILE A 188 6.26 -11.76 -7.19
C ILE A 188 4.84 -11.37 -6.77
N LEU A 189 4.13 -10.60 -7.61
CA LEU A 189 2.75 -10.15 -7.40
C LEU A 189 1.78 -11.32 -7.17
N LEU A 190 2.03 -12.49 -7.76
CA LEU A 190 1.14 -13.65 -7.62
C LEU A 190 1.19 -14.26 -6.22
N THR A 191 2.23 -13.97 -5.44
CA THR A 191 2.45 -14.53 -4.10
C THR A 191 2.39 -13.48 -2.98
N MET A 192 2.33 -12.20 -3.34
CA MET A 192 2.22 -11.10 -2.38
C MET A 192 0.94 -11.21 -1.55
N GLU A 193 1.00 -10.79 -0.28
CA GLU A 193 -0.17 -10.81 0.60
C GLU A 193 -1.30 -9.97 -0.01
N ASN A 194 -0.95 -8.81 -0.58
CA ASN A 194 -1.92 -7.79 -0.92
C ASN A 194 -1.56 -7.10 -2.23
N VAL A 195 -2.39 -7.27 -3.27
CA VAL A 195 -2.22 -6.62 -4.57
C VAL A 195 -3.47 -5.84 -4.98
N ILE A 196 -3.27 -4.61 -5.43
CA ILE A 196 -4.31 -3.73 -5.98
C ILE A 196 -3.82 -3.18 -7.32
N LEU A 197 -4.50 -3.53 -8.41
CA LEU A 197 -4.20 -3.07 -9.77
C LEU A 197 -5.40 -2.29 -10.34
N TYR A 198 -5.23 -0.99 -10.66
CA TYR A 198 -6.34 -0.15 -11.15
C TYR A 198 -6.56 -0.19 -12.67
N ASN A 199 -5.48 -0.33 -13.43
CA ASN A 199 -5.52 -0.47 -14.88
C ASN A 199 -4.91 -1.82 -15.28
N ALA A 200 -5.55 -2.90 -14.83
CA ALA A 200 -4.98 -4.23 -14.79
C ALA A 200 -5.01 -4.99 -16.14
N HIS A 201 -4.89 -4.30 -17.27
CA HIS A 201 -4.95 -4.92 -18.61
C HIS A 201 -3.82 -5.94 -18.85
N MET A 202 -2.65 -5.70 -18.24
CA MET A 202 -1.49 -6.60 -18.26
C MET A 202 -1.66 -7.87 -17.40
N PHE A 203 -2.64 -7.89 -16.49
CA PHE A 203 -2.88 -9.02 -15.59
C PHE A 203 -3.76 -10.05 -16.28
N THR A 204 -3.13 -10.90 -17.08
CA THR A 204 -3.81 -11.91 -17.91
C THR A 204 -4.58 -12.96 -17.09
N PRO A 205 -5.49 -13.74 -17.72
CA PRO A 205 -6.19 -14.84 -17.04
C PRO A 205 -5.23 -15.88 -16.43
N ARG A 206 -4.06 -16.12 -17.02
CA ARG A 206 -3.05 -17.04 -16.47
C ARG A 206 -2.54 -16.56 -15.11
N HIS A 207 -2.19 -15.28 -15.01
CA HIS A 207 -1.82 -14.64 -13.74
C HIS A 207 -2.93 -14.80 -12.71
N PHE A 208 -4.18 -14.57 -13.12
CA PHE A 208 -5.33 -14.70 -12.23
C PHE A 208 -5.50 -16.13 -11.67
N TYR A 209 -5.36 -17.16 -12.50
CA TYR A 209 -5.43 -18.55 -12.03
C TYR A 209 -4.27 -18.96 -11.12
N ASN A 210 -3.10 -18.33 -11.28
CA ASN A 210 -1.90 -18.64 -10.52
C ASN A 210 -1.72 -17.77 -9.27
N PHE A 211 -2.63 -16.82 -9.03
CA PHE A 211 -2.61 -16.01 -7.84
C PHE A 211 -2.80 -16.88 -6.58
N SER A 212 -1.86 -16.75 -5.65
CA SER A 212 -1.77 -17.49 -4.38
C SER A 212 -1.58 -16.58 -3.16
N GLY A 213 -1.67 -15.26 -3.37
CA GLY A 213 -1.70 -14.25 -2.32
C GLY A 213 -2.99 -14.26 -1.49
N ASN A 214 -3.10 -13.34 -0.54
CA ASN A 214 -4.27 -13.26 0.34
C ASN A 214 -5.38 -12.43 -0.30
N ASN A 215 -5.05 -11.22 -0.77
CA ASN A 215 -6.06 -10.29 -1.24
C ASN A 215 -5.69 -9.69 -2.59
N LEU A 216 -6.64 -9.72 -3.52
CA LEU A 216 -6.49 -9.22 -4.88
C LEU A 216 -7.61 -8.23 -5.22
N LEU A 217 -7.25 -7.05 -5.70
CA LEU A 217 -8.17 -6.16 -6.40
C LEU A 217 -7.69 -5.92 -7.82
N LEU A 218 -8.58 -6.17 -8.77
CA LEU A 218 -8.38 -5.86 -10.18
C LEU A 218 -9.46 -4.87 -10.64
N ARG A 219 -9.04 -3.80 -11.30
CA ARG A 219 -9.93 -2.91 -12.04
C ARG A 219 -9.43 -2.79 -13.48
N ASN A 220 -10.38 -2.70 -14.42
CA ASN A 220 -10.08 -2.63 -15.85
C ASN A 220 -9.16 -3.78 -16.32
N SER A 221 -9.43 -5.00 -15.85
CA SER A 221 -8.69 -6.21 -16.23
C SER A 221 -9.35 -6.94 -17.40
N PRO A 222 -8.64 -7.83 -18.11
CA PRO A 222 -9.22 -8.68 -19.15
C PRO A 222 -9.99 -9.89 -18.58
N ILE A 223 -10.29 -9.88 -17.28
CA ILE A 223 -10.91 -11.01 -16.59
C ILE A 223 -12.44 -10.97 -16.82
N THR A 224 -12.97 -12.07 -17.36
CA THR A 224 -14.38 -12.23 -17.74
C THR A 224 -15.11 -13.15 -16.76
N SER A 225 -16.44 -13.24 -16.86
CA SER A 225 -17.28 -14.18 -16.10
C SER A 225 -16.76 -15.63 -16.13
N ILE A 226 -16.31 -16.10 -17.30
CA ILE A 226 -15.76 -17.45 -17.49
C ILE A 226 -14.46 -17.62 -16.69
N HIS A 227 -13.58 -16.62 -16.72
CA HIS A 227 -12.32 -16.65 -15.97
C HIS A 227 -12.59 -16.67 -14.47
N ILE A 228 -13.58 -15.92 -14.00
CA ILE A 228 -13.98 -15.88 -12.59
C ILE A 228 -14.51 -17.25 -12.13
N ASN A 229 -15.41 -17.86 -12.91
CA ASN A 229 -15.91 -19.21 -12.62
C ASN A 229 -14.76 -20.22 -12.49
N ARG A 230 -13.85 -20.27 -13.47
CA ARG A 230 -12.68 -21.17 -13.45
C ARG A 230 -11.79 -20.94 -12.23
N PHE A 231 -11.58 -19.69 -11.83
CA PHE A 231 -10.83 -19.39 -10.62
C PHE A 231 -11.54 -19.92 -9.36
N ILE A 232 -12.85 -19.73 -9.23
CA ILE A 232 -13.63 -20.22 -8.08
C ILE A 232 -13.63 -21.75 -8.05
N VAL A 233 -13.84 -22.42 -9.18
CA VAL A 233 -13.76 -23.89 -9.30
C VAL A 233 -12.37 -24.38 -8.89
N LYS A 234 -11.29 -23.73 -9.36
CA LYS A 234 -9.93 -24.06 -8.95
C LYS A 234 -9.73 -23.87 -7.44
N TRP A 235 -10.18 -22.76 -6.87
CA TRP A 235 -10.12 -22.54 -5.42
C TRP A 235 -10.90 -23.60 -4.64
N TYR A 236 -12.09 -23.98 -5.13
CA TYR A 236 -12.94 -25.00 -4.51
C TYR A 236 -12.28 -26.39 -4.51
N LEU A 237 -11.56 -26.74 -5.57
CA LEU A 237 -10.91 -28.06 -5.72
C LEU A 237 -9.50 -28.12 -5.14
N CYS A 238 -8.81 -26.99 -4.99
CA CYS A 238 -7.44 -26.94 -4.48
C CYS A 238 -7.36 -26.67 -2.97
N ASN A 239 -6.14 -26.70 -2.42
CA ASN A 239 -5.84 -26.46 -1.00
C ASN A 239 -5.36 -25.03 -0.70
N ASN A 240 -5.71 -24.03 -1.54
CA ASN A 240 -5.34 -22.65 -1.23
C ASN A 240 -6.15 -22.16 -0.01
N THR A 241 -5.49 -22.13 1.14
CA THR A 241 -6.03 -21.63 2.42
C THR A 241 -5.58 -20.20 2.75
N LYS A 242 -4.70 -19.62 1.91
CA LYS A 242 -4.17 -18.26 2.13
C LYS A 242 -5.14 -17.19 1.67
N LEU A 243 -5.90 -17.45 0.60
CA LEU A 243 -6.83 -16.49 0.02
C LEU A 243 -7.83 -15.98 1.07
N ASP A 244 -7.99 -14.66 1.13
CA ASP A 244 -8.91 -13.92 1.98
C ASP A 244 -9.98 -13.22 1.13
N SER A 245 -9.58 -12.51 0.07
CA SER A 245 -10.54 -11.83 -0.81
C SER A 245 -10.07 -11.60 -2.24
N VAL A 246 -11.02 -11.59 -3.18
CA VAL A 246 -10.82 -11.19 -4.57
C VAL A 246 -11.92 -10.22 -4.98
N TRP A 247 -11.51 -9.07 -5.52
CA TRP A 247 -12.39 -8.03 -6.01
C TRP A 247 -12.07 -7.74 -7.46
N ILE A 248 -13.09 -7.78 -8.31
CA ILE A 248 -12.94 -7.49 -9.73
C ILE A 248 -13.97 -6.43 -10.09
N LEU A 249 -13.47 -5.28 -10.53
CA LEU A 249 -14.25 -4.14 -10.97
C LEU A 249 -14.10 -4.00 -12.48
N GLY A 250 -15.21 -4.16 -13.19
CA GLY A 250 -15.20 -4.28 -14.64
C GLY A 250 -16.52 -3.85 -15.27
N ARG A 251 -16.70 -4.21 -16.53
CA ARG A 251 -17.94 -3.99 -17.27
C ARG A 251 -18.53 -5.35 -17.61
N ASP A 252 -19.77 -5.53 -17.18
CA ASP A 252 -20.71 -6.60 -17.54
C ASP A 252 -20.30 -8.03 -17.12
N PHE A 253 -20.39 -8.29 -15.82
CA PHE A 253 -20.33 -9.64 -15.26
C PHE A 253 -21.69 -10.31 -15.31
N ASP A 254 -21.69 -11.54 -15.82
CA ASP A 254 -22.86 -12.39 -15.87
C ASP A 254 -22.88 -13.35 -14.68
N ARG A 255 -23.93 -13.25 -13.88
CA ARG A 255 -24.09 -14.03 -12.64
C ARG A 255 -24.21 -15.51 -12.92
N GLU A 256 -24.99 -15.89 -13.92
CA GLU A 256 -25.24 -17.30 -14.22
C GLU A 256 -23.97 -17.99 -14.71
N THR A 257 -23.20 -17.34 -15.60
CA THR A 257 -21.89 -17.83 -16.04
C THR A 257 -20.91 -17.98 -14.89
N ILE A 258 -20.87 -17.03 -13.95
CA ILE A 258 -19.94 -17.10 -12.81
C ILE A 258 -20.29 -18.26 -11.87
N LEU A 259 -21.58 -18.50 -11.64
CA LEU A 259 -22.05 -19.49 -10.67
C LEU A 259 -22.30 -20.88 -11.28
N ALA A 260 -22.19 -21.02 -12.60
CA ALA A 260 -22.41 -22.26 -13.32
C ALA A 260 -21.60 -23.44 -12.73
N GLY A 261 -22.29 -24.52 -12.40
CA GLY A 261 -21.69 -25.75 -11.88
C GLY A 261 -21.25 -25.71 -10.41
N LEU A 262 -21.58 -24.65 -9.66
CA LEU A 262 -21.27 -24.52 -8.23
C LEU A 262 -22.51 -24.78 -7.37
N ASP A 263 -22.40 -25.61 -6.33
CA ASP A 263 -23.45 -25.75 -5.30
C ASP A 263 -23.42 -24.55 -4.34
N VAL A 264 -23.96 -23.43 -4.79
CA VAL A 264 -24.03 -22.21 -4.00
C VAL A 264 -25.39 -22.05 -3.32
N LYS A 265 -25.38 -21.61 -2.07
CA LYS A 265 -26.58 -21.42 -1.23
C LYS A 265 -26.69 -19.96 -0.80
N PRO A 266 -27.89 -19.37 -0.68
CA PRO A 266 -28.02 -18.03 -0.14
C PRO A 266 -27.39 -17.91 1.26
N TRP A 267 -26.88 -16.73 1.60
CA TRP A 267 -26.36 -16.46 2.94
C TRP A 267 -27.36 -16.87 4.03
N ASN A 268 -26.85 -17.54 5.07
CA ASN A 268 -27.61 -17.91 6.25
C ASN A 268 -27.08 -17.21 7.51
N ARG A 269 -27.94 -16.39 8.13
CA ARG A 269 -27.65 -15.66 9.38
C ARG A 269 -27.27 -16.55 10.56
N THR A 270 -27.69 -17.82 10.57
CA THR A 270 -27.37 -18.75 11.67
C THR A 270 -25.99 -19.38 11.53
N LYS A 271 -25.41 -19.38 10.31
CA LYS A 271 -24.09 -19.98 10.04
C LYS A 271 -22.95 -18.99 10.19
N ARG A 272 -23.13 -17.72 9.80
CA ARG A 272 -22.06 -16.70 9.84
C ARG A 272 -22.61 -15.25 9.88
N PRO A 273 -21.82 -14.27 10.36
CA PRO A 273 -22.21 -12.86 10.33
C PRO A 273 -22.42 -12.34 8.90
N ALA A 274 -23.24 -11.30 8.77
CA ALA A 274 -23.49 -10.62 7.50
C ALA A 274 -22.24 -9.91 6.96
N TYR A 275 -21.50 -9.20 7.82
CA TYR A 275 -20.37 -8.37 7.40
C TYR A 275 -19.06 -9.14 7.41
N TYR A 276 -18.36 -9.15 6.29
CA TYR A 276 -17.00 -9.66 6.19
C TYR A 276 -16.04 -8.75 6.95
N THR A 277 -15.23 -9.35 7.82
CA THR A 277 -14.22 -8.64 8.60
C THR A 277 -12.83 -9.08 8.15
N PRO A 278 -12.10 -8.26 7.38
CA PRO A 278 -10.77 -8.62 6.92
C PRO A 278 -9.82 -8.89 8.09
N LYS A 279 -9.16 -10.05 8.08
CA LYS A 279 -8.06 -10.37 9.01
C LYS A 279 -6.74 -9.73 8.53
N SER A 280 -6.72 -8.42 8.25
CA SER A 280 -5.48 -7.78 7.79
C SER A 280 -4.51 -7.56 8.97
N ARG A 281 -3.25 -7.99 8.80
CA ARG A 281 -2.17 -7.81 9.78
C ARG A 281 -1.80 -6.35 10.03
N LEU A 282 -2.19 -5.44 9.13
CA LEU A 282 -1.97 -3.99 9.25
C LEU A 282 -3.01 -3.30 10.16
N VAL A 283 -3.96 -4.05 10.73
CA VAL A 283 -5.06 -3.51 11.54
C VAL A 283 -4.87 -3.90 13.01
N ARG A 284 -4.61 -2.92 13.87
CA ARG A 284 -4.91 -3.08 15.31
C ARG A 284 -6.20 -2.35 15.64
N LYS A 285 -7.10 -3.04 16.35
CA LYS A 285 -8.31 -2.48 16.96
C LYS A 285 -7.94 -1.22 17.76
N SER A 286 -8.42 -0.06 17.32
CA SER A 286 -8.39 1.14 18.16
C SER A 286 -9.15 0.85 19.46
N LYS A 287 -8.53 1.13 20.62
CA LYS A 287 -9.18 1.07 21.94
C LYS A 287 -9.96 2.35 22.27
N THR A 288 -9.99 3.34 21.38
CA THR A 288 -10.81 4.54 21.61
C THR A 288 -12.25 4.29 21.19
N LYS A 289 -13.21 4.83 21.95
CA LYS A 289 -14.68 4.71 21.75
C LYS A 289 -15.20 5.17 20.38
N PHE A 290 -14.33 5.59 19.46
CA PHE A 290 -14.68 5.79 18.06
C PHE A 290 -14.76 4.41 17.38
N ARG A 291 -15.97 3.87 17.36
CA ARG A 291 -16.36 2.69 16.62
C ARG A 291 -15.80 2.74 15.18
N ASN A 292 -15.19 1.63 14.76
CA ASN A 292 -15.18 1.11 13.39
C ASN A 292 -14.12 1.55 12.36
N SER A 293 -13.01 2.22 12.69
CA SER A 293 -11.91 2.38 11.71
C SER A 293 -10.96 1.17 11.70
N GLN A 294 -11.46 -0.03 11.41
CA GLN A 294 -10.57 -1.08 10.93
C GLN A 294 -10.06 -0.65 9.56
N PHE A 295 -8.75 -0.65 9.34
CA PHE A 295 -8.17 -0.37 8.03
C PHE A 295 -8.71 -1.42 7.05
N ARG A 296 -9.68 -1.00 6.23
CA ARG A 296 -10.26 -1.86 5.22
C ARG A 296 -9.31 -1.94 4.05
N TYR A 297 -8.90 -3.17 3.76
CA TYR A 297 -7.89 -3.54 2.78
C TYR A 297 -8.04 -2.82 1.42
N VAL A 298 -9.28 -2.57 0.99
CA VAL A 298 -9.59 -2.18 -0.39
C VAL A 298 -10.55 -1.00 -0.48
N CYS A 299 -11.57 -0.93 0.39
CA CYS A 299 -12.58 0.11 0.31
C CYS A 299 -13.00 0.54 1.71
N PRO A 300 -13.03 1.83 2.04
CA PRO A 300 -13.50 2.28 3.35
C PRO A 300 -15.03 2.16 3.50
N VAL A 301 -15.79 1.80 2.46
CA VAL A 301 -17.27 1.80 2.48
C VAL A 301 -17.83 0.46 2.97
N ASP A 302 -18.68 0.51 4.01
CA ASP A 302 -19.23 -0.65 4.74
C ASP A 302 -20.03 -1.59 3.85
N GLU A 303 -20.77 -1.02 2.90
CA GLU A 303 -21.69 -1.74 2.01
C GLU A 303 -21.01 -2.81 1.17
N TYR A 304 -19.72 -2.67 0.86
CA TYR A 304 -19.01 -3.68 0.08
C TYR A 304 -18.69 -4.93 0.90
N TYR A 305 -18.58 -4.79 2.23
CA TYR A 305 -18.31 -5.88 3.15
C TYR A 305 -19.59 -6.61 3.60
N ASP A 306 -20.76 -6.03 3.34
CA ASP A 306 -22.04 -6.67 3.60
C ASP A 306 -22.26 -7.86 2.65
N CYS A 307 -22.39 -9.06 3.22
CA CYS A 307 -22.62 -10.32 2.52
C CYS A 307 -24.04 -10.87 2.74
N THR A 308 -25.00 -10.06 3.19
CA THR A 308 -26.43 -10.44 3.32
C THR A 308 -27.03 -10.98 2.02
N HIS A 309 -26.66 -10.39 0.89
CA HIS A 309 -27.13 -10.78 -0.45
C HIS A 309 -26.09 -11.60 -1.23
N ALA A 310 -25.12 -12.19 -0.55
CA ALA A 310 -24.12 -13.05 -1.16
C ALA A 310 -24.64 -14.50 -1.32
N MET A 311 -24.00 -15.22 -2.23
CA MET A 311 -24.13 -16.68 -2.36
C MET A 311 -22.92 -17.33 -1.68
N ASP A 312 -23.18 -18.28 -0.80
CA ASP A 312 -22.18 -19.02 -0.04
C ASP A 312 -21.84 -20.34 -0.74
N LEU A 313 -20.54 -20.64 -0.79
CA LEU A 313 -19.95 -21.87 -1.29
C LEU A 313 -19.15 -22.51 -0.15
N GLU A 314 -19.46 -23.75 0.20
CA GLU A 314 -18.80 -24.47 1.29
C GLU A 314 -17.86 -25.53 0.72
N ARG A 315 -16.55 -25.36 0.93
CA ARG A 315 -15.52 -26.30 0.47
C ARG A 315 -15.45 -27.47 1.44
N GLN A 316 -15.92 -28.63 0.99
CA GLN A 316 -16.06 -29.82 1.84
C GLN A 316 -14.74 -30.37 2.38
N SER A 317 -13.62 -30.14 1.68
CA SER A 317 -12.33 -30.71 2.06
C SER A 317 -11.75 -30.13 3.36
N ASP A 318 -12.07 -28.88 3.69
CA ASP A 318 -11.55 -28.19 4.88
C ASP A 318 -12.56 -27.27 5.58
N ASN A 319 -13.83 -27.39 5.23
CA ASN A 319 -14.94 -26.59 5.77
C ASN A 319 -14.77 -25.07 5.61
N LEU A 320 -13.93 -24.61 4.68
CA LEU A 320 -13.87 -23.19 4.37
C LEU A 320 -15.15 -22.77 3.64
N VAL A 321 -15.72 -21.66 4.09
CA VAL A 321 -16.86 -21.03 3.43
C VAL A 321 -16.35 -19.85 2.65
N ALA A 322 -16.83 -19.67 1.42
CA ALA A 322 -16.65 -18.46 0.66
C ALA A 322 -17.99 -17.80 0.34
N SER A 323 -18.02 -16.48 0.27
CA SER A 323 -19.17 -15.70 -0.15
C SER A 323 -18.89 -14.95 -1.43
N ILE A 324 -19.82 -15.06 -2.38
CA ILE A 324 -19.71 -14.48 -3.71
C ILE A 324 -20.84 -13.48 -3.90
N ARG A 325 -20.49 -12.24 -4.18
CA ARG A 325 -21.42 -11.19 -4.62
C ARG A 325 -21.13 -10.86 -6.07
N VAL A 326 -22.11 -11.08 -6.93
CA VAL A 326 -22.02 -10.72 -8.35
C VAL A 326 -23.01 -9.59 -8.63
N ASN A 327 -22.49 -8.50 -9.19
CA ASN A 327 -23.27 -7.42 -9.77
C ASN A 327 -22.70 -7.11 -11.16
N PRO A 328 -23.45 -6.44 -12.06
CA PRO A 328 -23.00 -6.20 -13.43
C PRO A 328 -21.62 -5.55 -13.56
N ARG A 329 -21.21 -4.71 -12.59
CA ARG A 329 -19.90 -4.01 -12.64
C ARG A 329 -18.89 -4.47 -11.59
N ARG A 330 -19.27 -5.42 -10.73
CA ARG A 330 -18.40 -5.86 -9.62
C ARG A 330 -18.64 -7.31 -9.25
N VAL A 331 -17.55 -8.05 -9.07
CA VAL A 331 -17.55 -9.35 -8.41
C VAL A 331 -16.69 -9.24 -7.15
N ILE A 332 -17.23 -9.73 -6.04
CA ILE A 332 -16.55 -9.78 -4.77
C ILE A 332 -16.62 -11.22 -4.25
N PHE A 333 -15.48 -11.79 -3.94
CA PHE A 333 -15.31 -13.12 -3.40
C PHE A 333 -14.57 -13.00 -2.07
N TYR A 334 -15.18 -13.46 -0.98
CA TYR A 334 -14.59 -13.47 0.35
C TYR A 334 -14.45 -14.89 0.86
N VAL A 335 -13.32 -15.21 1.49
CA VAL A 335 -13.09 -16.49 2.17
C VAL A 335 -13.16 -16.28 3.67
N TRP A 336 -14.05 -17.01 4.33
CA TRP A 336 -14.26 -16.97 5.77
C TRP A 336 -13.36 -18.00 6.43
N LYS A 337 -12.36 -17.51 7.14
CA LYS A 337 -11.46 -18.34 7.95
C LYS A 337 -12.04 -18.51 9.36
N PRO A 338 -12.03 -19.73 9.93
CA PRO A 338 -12.46 -20.00 11.31
C PRO A 338 -11.86 -19.04 12.34
#